data_AF-A0A3D4B339-F1
#
_entry.id   AF-A0A3D4B339-F1
#
_cell.length_a   1.000
_cell.length_b   1.000
_cell.length_c   1.000
_cell.angle_alpha   90.00
_cell.angle_beta   90.00
_cell.angle_gamma   90.00
#
_symmetry.space_group_name_H-M   'P 1'
#
loop_
_entity.id
_entity.type
_entity.pdbx_description
1 polymer ?
#
loop_
_entity_poly.entity_id
_entity_poly.type
_entity_poly.pdbx_seq_one_letter_code
_entity_poly.pdbx_strand_id
1 'polypeptide(L)'
;MAAAFVASGDIVDEMDELDPYKAPSVLATRAADHPLIIYGVKECGDPEAIEYLAAELNTPLLDVLKLARILLPRLRDHEMTTVASSLGIEGVDIHLPERRPRHTGHLFSGLLDIIYTLNLDSLRSLARLSHGATSDFESLFVEAESYRIRNAFINTPKYDRSASWCIPSINVTGAGVIGDDDWLEDEDAPLDFQQLDTDEITSMFDPGGLFERTMDRYEH
;
A
#
# COMPACT_ATOMS: atom_id res chain seq x y z
N MET A 1 -6.47 -17.51 -19.91
CA MET A 1 -5.80 -16.75 -18.82
C MET A 1 -6.54 -15.43 -18.65
N ALA A 2 -6.69 -14.96 -17.41
CA ALA A 2 -7.46 -13.75 -17.10
C ALA A 2 -6.55 -12.64 -16.57
N ALA A 3 -6.56 -11.47 -17.20
CA ALA A 3 -5.76 -10.31 -16.80
C ALA A 3 -6.56 -9.02 -17.03
N ALA A 4 -6.15 -7.94 -16.39
CA ALA A 4 -6.75 -6.63 -16.61
C ALA A 4 -5.68 -5.56 -16.81
N PHE A 5 -6.04 -4.49 -17.52
CA PHE A 5 -5.27 -3.24 -17.53
C PHE A 5 -5.90 -2.25 -16.56
N VAL A 6 -5.07 -1.52 -15.82
CA VAL A 6 -5.54 -0.52 -14.86
C VAL A 6 -4.94 0.85 -15.15
N ALA A 7 -5.77 1.89 -15.09
CA ALA A 7 -5.37 3.29 -15.14
C ALA A 7 -5.94 4.03 -13.94
N SER A 8 -5.10 4.72 -13.18
CA SER A 8 -5.55 5.57 -12.06
C SER A 8 -6.46 4.84 -11.04
N GLY A 9 -6.30 3.53 -10.86
CA GLY A 9 -7.12 2.72 -9.96
C GLY A 9 -8.38 2.12 -10.58
N ASP A 10 -8.71 2.46 -11.83
CA ASP A 10 -9.86 1.93 -12.56
C ASP A 10 -9.46 0.85 -13.57
N ILE A 11 -10.32 -0.16 -13.73
CA ILE A 11 -10.16 -1.21 -14.75
C ILE A 11 -10.45 -0.59 -16.13
N VAL A 12 -9.44 -0.56 -16.98
CA VAL A 12 -9.52 0.03 -18.33
C VAL A 12 -9.97 -1.01 -19.34
N ASP A 13 -9.56 -2.26 -19.16
CA ASP A 13 -9.92 -3.37 -20.03
C ASP A 13 -9.88 -4.69 -19.26
N GLU A 14 -10.85 -5.56 -19.54
CA GLU A 14 -10.99 -6.90 -18.97
C GLU A 14 -10.63 -7.92 -20.05
N MET A 15 -9.67 -8.80 -19.76
CA MET A 15 -9.23 -9.82 -20.73
C MET A 15 -9.60 -11.22 -20.25
N ASP A 16 -10.77 -11.70 -20.66
CA ASP A 16 -11.33 -13.00 -20.24
C ASP A 16 -10.54 -14.21 -20.77
N GLU A 17 -10.03 -14.12 -22.00
CA GLU A 17 -9.17 -15.12 -22.63
C GLU A 17 -7.93 -14.47 -23.24
N LEU A 18 -6.87 -14.41 -22.44
CA LEU A 18 -5.56 -14.02 -22.92
C LEU A 18 -4.88 -15.22 -23.59
N ASP A 19 -4.81 -15.18 -24.92
CA ASP A 19 -3.89 -16.01 -25.72
C ASP A 19 -2.66 -15.13 -26.03
N PRO A 20 -1.54 -15.34 -25.31
CA PRO A 20 -0.35 -14.49 -25.42
C PRO A 20 0.28 -14.53 -26.82
N TYR A 21 -0.17 -15.46 -27.68
CA TYR A 21 0.34 -15.65 -29.03
C TYR A 21 -0.57 -15.12 -30.13
N LYS A 22 -1.81 -14.68 -29.83
CA LYS A 22 -2.80 -14.34 -30.89
C LYS A 22 -2.98 -12.87 -31.22
N ALA A 23 -2.65 -11.92 -30.36
CA ALA A 23 -2.83 -10.50 -30.72
C ALA A 23 -2.03 -9.46 -29.90
N PRO A 24 -0.68 -9.51 -29.86
CA PRO A 24 0.11 -8.48 -29.17
C PRO A 24 -0.15 -7.06 -29.71
N SER A 25 -0.40 -6.90 -31.01
CA SER A 25 -0.61 -5.59 -31.65
C SER A 25 -1.92 -4.88 -31.27
N VAL A 26 -3.00 -5.64 -31.04
CA VAL A 26 -4.28 -5.09 -30.58
C VAL A 26 -4.17 -4.66 -29.12
N LEU A 27 -3.43 -5.42 -28.32
CA LEU A 27 -3.19 -5.16 -26.91
C LEU A 27 -2.18 -4.03 -26.69
N ALA A 28 -1.18 -3.88 -27.56
CA ALA A 28 -0.16 -2.83 -27.48
C ALA A 28 -0.75 -1.42 -27.58
N THR A 29 -1.85 -1.26 -28.33
CA THR A 29 -2.55 0.03 -28.42
C THR A 29 -3.28 0.38 -27.12
N ARG A 30 -3.59 -0.62 -26.28
CA ARG A 30 -4.35 -0.49 -25.03
C ARG A 30 -3.47 -0.53 -23.78
N ALA A 31 -2.31 -1.18 -23.88
CA ALA A 31 -1.30 -1.29 -22.84
C ALA A 31 -0.47 -0.01 -22.66
N ALA A 32 -0.57 0.94 -23.58
CA ALA A 32 0.17 2.20 -23.54
C ALA A 32 -0.10 2.94 -22.21
N ASP A 33 0.90 2.91 -21.34
CA ASP A 33 0.96 3.52 -20.00
C ASP A 33 0.14 2.83 -18.88
N HIS A 34 -0.35 1.60 -19.07
CA HIS A 34 -1.17 0.91 -18.06
C HIS A 34 -0.54 -0.42 -17.63
N PRO A 35 -0.28 -0.65 -16.32
CA PRO A 35 0.21 -1.92 -15.82
C PRO A 35 -0.72 -3.07 -16.19
N LEU A 36 -0.12 -4.19 -16.58
CA LEU A 36 -0.81 -5.47 -16.70
C LEU A 36 -0.91 -6.10 -15.31
N ILE A 37 -2.13 -6.29 -14.82
CA ILE A 37 -2.39 -6.88 -13.50
C ILE A 37 -2.93 -8.30 -13.61
N ILE A 38 -2.41 -9.20 -12.77
CA ILE A 38 -2.77 -10.62 -12.75
C ILE A 38 -2.83 -11.11 -11.30
N TYR A 39 -3.78 -11.98 -10.99
CA TYR A 39 -3.83 -12.66 -9.70
C TYR A 39 -3.06 -13.99 -9.76
N GLY A 40 -1.82 -14.00 -9.24
CA GLY A 40 -1.00 -15.21 -9.12
C GLY A 40 -0.43 -15.67 -10.47
N VAL A 41 0.70 -15.09 -10.89
CA VAL A 41 1.34 -15.43 -12.19
C VAL A 41 1.65 -16.92 -12.29
N LYS A 42 2.16 -17.52 -11.20
CA LYS A 42 2.47 -18.96 -11.12
C LYS A 42 1.23 -19.87 -11.15
N GLU A 43 0.07 -19.33 -10.78
CA GLU A 43 -1.19 -20.08 -10.72
C GLU A 43 -1.92 -20.06 -12.07
N CYS A 44 -1.44 -19.25 -13.01
CA CYS A 44 -2.10 -18.98 -14.28
C CYS A 44 -1.70 -19.95 -15.43
N GLY A 45 -1.00 -21.03 -15.11
CA GLY A 45 -0.70 -22.14 -16.02
C GLY A 45 0.66 -22.04 -16.71
N ASP A 46 0.94 -20.94 -17.41
CA ASP A 46 2.21 -20.70 -18.11
C ASP A 46 2.79 -19.32 -17.75
N PRO A 47 3.66 -19.22 -16.73
CA PRO A 47 4.23 -17.95 -16.29
C PRO A 47 5.17 -17.32 -17.33
N GLU A 48 5.87 -18.11 -18.14
CA GLU A 48 6.82 -17.60 -19.15
C GLU A 48 6.06 -16.85 -20.25
N ALA A 49 4.91 -17.36 -20.66
CA ALA A 49 4.07 -16.70 -21.66
C ALA A 49 3.51 -15.34 -21.17
N ILE A 50 3.30 -15.20 -19.86
CA ILE A 50 2.83 -13.96 -19.22
C ILE A 50 3.94 -12.92 -19.19
N GLU A 51 5.11 -13.33 -18.74
CA GLU A 51 6.29 -12.47 -18.71
C GLU A 51 6.68 -12.03 -20.13
N TYR A 52 6.60 -12.95 -21.10
CA TYR A 52 6.79 -12.62 -22.52
C TYR A 52 5.77 -11.59 -23.01
N LEU A 53 4.49 -11.76 -22.70
CA LEU A 53 3.47 -10.79 -23.09
C LEU A 53 3.73 -9.41 -22.48
N ALA A 54 4.03 -9.32 -21.18
CA ALA A 54 4.31 -8.05 -20.52
C ALA A 54 5.53 -7.35 -21.16
N ALA A 55 6.57 -8.11 -21.49
CA ALA A 55 7.75 -7.61 -22.19
C ALA A 55 7.42 -7.14 -23.63
N GLU A 56 6.64 -7.92 -24.38
CA GLU A 56 6.21 -7.60 -25.74
C GLU A 56 5.33 -6.33 -25.78
N LEU A 57 4.48 -6.16 -24.77
CA LEU A 57 3.63 -4.98 -24.60
C LEU A 57 4.36 -3.80 -23.94
N ASN A 58 5.62 -3.99 -23.52
CA ASN A 58 6.43 -3.00 -22.80
C ASN A 58 5.67 -2.35 -21.61
N THR A 59 4.97 -3.17 -20.83
CA THR A 59 4.16 -2.75 -19.68
C THR A 59 4.64 -3.45 -18.41
N PRO A 60 4.62 -2.77 -17.23
CA PRO A 60 4.90 -3.42 -15.97
C PRO A 60 3.87 -4.52 -15.67
N LEU A 61 4.35 -5.68 -15.23
CA LEU A 61 3.53 -6.81 -14.80
C LEU A 61 3.41 -6.81 -13.28
N LEU A 62 2.18 -6.68 -12.78
CA LEU A 62 1.91 -6.65 -11.35
C LEU A 62 1.13 -7.89 -10.91
N ASP A 63 1.71 -8.64 -9.97
CA ASP A 63 1.06 -9.80 -9.38
C ASP A 63 0.27 -9.42 -8.12
N VAL A 64 -1.05 -9.33 -8.24
CA VAL A 64 -1.98 -8.94 -7.18
C VAL A 64 -1.88 -9.87 -5.96
N LEU A 65 -1.59 -11.17 -6.17
CA LEU A 65 -1.39 -12.12 -5.08
C LEU A 65 -0.13 -11.80 -4.26
N LYS A 66 0.98 -11.44 -4.93
CA LYS A 66 2.20 -11.03 -4.23
C LYS A 66 1.95 -9.74 -3.43
N LEU A 67 1.24 -8.78 -4.02
CA LEU A 67 0.90 -7.54 -3.33
C LEU A 67 0.01 -7.78 -2.10
N ALA A 68 -1.00 -8.64 -2.22
CA ALA A 68 -1.85 -9.04 -1.10
C ALA A 68 -1.03 -9.69 0.03
N ARG A 69 -0.04 -10.54 -0.29
CA ARG A 69 0.84 -11.16 0.72
C ARG A 69 1.69 -10.14 1.47
N ILE A 70 2.11 -9.07 0.80
CA ILE A 70 2.87 -7.98 1.43
C ILE A 70 1.98 -7.15 2.36
N LEU A 71 0.80 -6.76 1.89
CA LEU A 71 -0.08 -5.82 2.60
C LEU A 71 -0.97 -6.48 3.66
N LEU A 72 -1.31 -7.74 3.47
CA LEU A 72 -2.23 -8.49 4.33
C LEU A 72 -1.55 -9.76 4.89
N PRO A 73 -0.40 -9.64 5.59
CA PRO A 73 0.41 -10.79 5.97
C PRO A 73 -0.25 -11.70 7.02
N ARG A 74 -1.30 -11.22 7.69
CA ARG A 74 -2.02 -11.93 8.76
C ARG A 74 -3.23 -12.73 8.28
N LEU A 75 -3.54 -12.70 6.99
CA LEU A 75 -4.61 -13.53 6.45
C LEU A 75 -4.24 -15.01 6.58
N ARG A 76 -5.25 -15.84 6.84
CA ARG A 76 -5.11 -17.30 6.95
C ARG A 76 -4.55 -17.91 5.66
N ASP A 77 -5.02 -17.41 4.54
CA ASP A 77 -4.56 -17.71 3.19
C ASP A 77 -4.79 -16.47 2.31
N HIS A 78 -4.19 -16.48 1.13
CA HIS A 78 -4.35 -15.42 0.13
C HIS A 78 -5.11 -15.95 -1.08
N GLU A 79 -6.09 -16.82 -0.87
CA GLU A 79 -7.03 -17.15 -1.94
C GLU A 79 -7.86 -15.91 -2.32
N MET A 80 -8.26 -15.83 -3.57
CA MET A 80 -8.95 -14.65 -4.13
C MET A 80 -10.19 -14.25 -3.32
N THR A 81 -10.98 -15.23 -2.87
CA THR A 81 -12.18 -15.04 -2.04
C THR A 81 -11.84 -14.51 -0.65
N THR A 82 -10.77 -15.02 -0.03
CA THR A 82 -10.31 -14.57 1.29
C THR A 82 -9.81 -13.13 1.24
N VAL A 83 -9.00 -12.80 0.22
CA VAL A 83 -8.53 -11.43 0.02
C VAL A 83 -9.71 -10.50 -0.27
N ALA A 84 -10.63 -10.88 -1.15
CA ALA A 84 -11.84 -10.10 -1.44
C ALA A 84 -12.67 -9.81 -0.18
N SER A 85 -12.90 -10.84 0.63
CA SER A 85 -13.67 -10.72 1.88
C SER A 85 -12.98 -9.77 2.87
N SER A 86 -11.64 -9.84 2.97
CA SER A 86 -10.88 -8.92 3.83
C SER A 86 -10.96 -7.46 3.37
N LEU A 87 -11.11 -7.23 2.06
CA LEU A 87 -11.29 -5.91 1.48
C LEU A 87 -12.75 -5.44 1.47
N GLY A 88 -13.70 -6.25 1.96
CA GLY A 88 -15.13 -5.94 1.92
C GLY A 88 -15.73 -6.00 0.49
N ILE A 89 -15.08 -6.71 -0.43
CA ILE A 89 -15.55 -6.87 -1.81
C ILE A 89 -16.48 -8.07 -1.88
N GLU A 90 -17.76 -7.82 -2.13
CA GLU A 90 -18.79 -8.84 -2.29
C GLU A 90 -18.83 -9.42 -3.72
N GLY A 91 -19.36 -10.64 -3.86
CA GLY A 91 -19.69 -11.21 -5.17
C GLY A 91 -18.51 -11.73 -5.99
N VAL A 92 -17.36 -11.97 -5.36
CA VAL A 92 -16.23 -12.67 -6.00
C VAL A 92 -16.53 -14.16 -6.10
N ASP A 93 -16.83 -14.63 -7.31
CA ASP A 93 -17.12 -16.03 -7.60
C ASP A 93 -15.98 -16.67 -8.40
N ILE A 94 -15.20 -17.52 -7.75
CA ILE A 94 -14.05 -18.21 -8.34
C ILE A 94 -14.46 -19.30 -9.35
N HIS A 95 -15.74 -19.69 -9.38
CA HIS A 95 -16.26 -20.67 -10.32
C HIS A 95 -16.65 -20.08 -11.68
N LEU A 96 -16.62 -18.75 -11.80
CA LEU A 96 -16.87 -18.01 -13.04
C LEU A 96 -15.54 -17.43 -13.56
N PRO A 97 -14.72 -18.24 -14.27
CA PRO A 97 -13.39 -17.83 -14.73
C PRO A 97 -13.43 -16.59 -15.63
N GLU A 98 -14.50 -16.37 -16.37
CA GLU A 98 -14.71 -15.19 -17.20
C GLU A 98 -14.80 -13.89 -16.40
N ARG A 99 -15.13 -13.94 -15.10
CA ARG A 99 -15.16 -12.74 -14.24
C ARG A 99 -13.83 -12.46 -13.54
N ARG A 100 -12.87 -13.37 -13.67
CA ARG A 100 -11.57 -13.27 -12.99
C ARG A 100 -10.80 -11.99 -13.32
N PRO A 101 -10.80 -11.44 -14.56
CA PRO A 101 -10.17 -10.15 -14.84
C PRO A 101 -10.75 -9.02 -13.98
N ARG A 102 -12.08 -8.93 -13.96
CA ARG A 102 -12.82 -7.94 -13.16
C ARG A 102 -12.50 -8.05 -11.68
N HIS A 103 -12.57 -9.26 -11.14
CA HIS A 103 -12.25 -9.52 -9.74
C HIS A 103 -10.80 -9.15 -9.41
N THR A 104 -9.85 -9.47 -10.30
CA THR A 104 -8.44 -9.10 -10.14
C THR A 104 -8.27 -7.57 -10.08
N GLY A 105 -8.96 -6.84 -10.95
CA GLY A 105 -8.97 -5.38 -10.93
C GLY A 105 -9.54 -4.80 -9.64
N HIS A 106 -10.71 -5.25 -9.19
CA HIS A 106 -11.30 -4.76 -7.93
C HIS A 106 -10.39 -5.04 -6.72
N LEU A 107 -9.77 -6.22 -6.67
CA LEU A 107 -8.79 -6.56 -5.63
C LEU A 107 -7.59 -5.63 -5.66
N PHE A 108 -7.05 -5.37 -6.85
CA PHE A 108 -5.93 -4.44 -7.00
C PHE A 108 -6.29 -3.02 -6.53
N SER A 109 -7.45 -2.50 -6.92
CA SER A 109 -7.94 -1.19 -6.47
C SER A 109 -8.08 -1.14 -4.94
N GLY A 110 -8.69 -2.16 -4.31
CA GLY A 110 -8.80 -2.22 -2.85
C GLY A 110 -7.46 -2.31 -2.14
N LEU A 111 -6.46 -2.97 -2.73
CA LEU A 111 -5.09 -2.98 -2.19
C LEU A 111 -4.39 -1.62 -2.36
N LEU A 112 -4.64 -0.90 -3.47
CA LEU A 112 -4.15 0.48 -3.63
C LEU A 112 -4.73 1.40 -2.54
N ASP A 113 -6.02 1.27 -2.24
CA ASP A 113 -6.64 2.04 -1.16
C ASP A 113 -5.91 1.81 0.17
N ILE A 114 -5.56 0.55 0.49
CA ILE A 114 -4.73 0.24 1.66
C ILE A 114 -3.39 0.98 1.60
N ILE A 115 -2.66 0.90 0.47
CA ILE A 115 -1.37 1.59 0.32
C ILE A 115 -1.50 3.09 0.61
N TYR A 116 -2.52 3.76 0.05
CA TYR A 116 -2.72 5.20 0.28
C TYR A 116 -3.16 5.54 1.71
N THR A 117 -3.67 4.57 2.47
CA THR A 117 -3.99 4.74 3.91
C THR A 117 -2.79 4.53 4.83
N LEU A 118 -1.71 3.88 4.37
CA LEU A 118 -0.51 3.61 5.18
C LEU A 118 0.15 4.91 5.66
N ASN A 119 0.78 4.84 6.84
CA ASN A 119 1.59 5.93 7.36
C ASN A 119 2.93 6.03 6.59
N LEU A 120 3.58 7.20 6.72
CA LEU A 120 4.80 7.50 5.97
C LEU A 120 5.95 6.54 6.28
N ASP A 121 6.09 6.11 7.54
CA ASP A 121 7.15 5.18 7.95
C ASP A 121 6.97 3.79 7.35
N SER A 122 5.73 3.31 7.26
CA SER A 122 5.40 2.05 6.58
C SER A 122 5.69 2.14 5.09
N LEU A 123 5.28 3.24 4.43
CA LEU A 123 5.53 3.46 3.00
C LEU A 123 7.03 3.51 2.70
N ARG A 124 7.82 4.26 3.49
CA ARG A 124 9.28 4.30 3.36
C ARG A 124 9.93 2.95 3.56
N SER A 125 9.46 2.20 4.57
CA SER A 125 9.98 0.88 4.84
C SER A 125 9.70 -0.08 3.69
N LEU A 126 8.48 -0.05 3.15
CA LEU A 126 8.10 -0.83 1.98
C LEU A 126 8.90 -0.42 0.73
N ALA A 127 9.00 0.87 0.43
CA ALA A 127 9.79 1.40 -0.70
C ALA A 127 11.26 0.96 -0.62
N ARG A 128 11.87 1.06 0.58
CA ARG A 128 13.24 0.62 0.82
C ARG A 128 13.41 -0.89 0.70
N LEU A 129 12.44 -1.68 1.17
CA LEU A 129 12.47 -3.15 1.04
C LEU A 129 12.22 -3.61 -0.39
N SER A 130 11.43 -2.88 -1.16
CA SER A 130 11.24 -3.12 -2.59
C SER A 130 12.46 -2.70 -3.41
N HIS A 131 13.25 -1.73 -2.93
CA HIS A 131 14.46 -1.26 -3.60
C HIS A 131 15.54 -2.36 -3.56
N GLY A 132 15.90 -2.90 -4.72
CA GLY A 132 16.96 -3.90 -4.87
C GLY A 132 16.51 -5.36 -4.74
N ALA A 133 15.32 -5.62 -4.19
CA ALA A 133 14.56 -6.80 -4.58
C ALA A 133 14.04 -6.52 -5.99
N THR A 134 14.01 -7.49 -6.90
CA THR A 134 13.32 -7.35 -8.20
C THR A 134 11.82 -7.30 -7.96
N SER A 135 11.35 -6.25 -7.29
CA SER A 135 10.00 -6.07 -6.80
C SER A 135 9.27 -5.18 -7.78
N ASP A 136 8.27 -5.76 -8.43
CA ASP A 136 7.43 -5.10 -9.43
C ASP A 136 6.62 -3.90 -8.86
N PHE A 137 6.62 -3.71 -7.52
CA PHE A 137 5.81 -2.73 -6.80
C PHE A 137 6.56 -1.48 -6.30
N GLU A 138 7.87 -1.35 -6.53
CA GLU A 138 8.65 -0.23 -5.98
C GLU A 138 8.05 1.14 -6.36
N SER A 139 7.69 1.30 -7.64
CA SER A 139 7.07 2.53 -8.15
C SER A 139 5.77 2.88 -7.43
N LEU A 140 4.94 1.89 -7.07
CA LEU A 140 3.69 2.10 -6.34
C LEU A 140 3.94 2.67 -4.94
N PHE A 141 4.91 2.10 -4.21
CA PHE A 141 5.21 2.57 -2.86
C PHE A 141 5.86 3.95 -2.86
N VAL A 142 6.77 4.23 -3.80
CA VAL A 142 7.40 5.55 -3.98
C VAL A 142 6.37 6.61 -4.37
N GLU A 143 5.42 6.26 -5.24
CA GLU A 143 4.33 7.16 -5.63
C GLU A 143 3.41 7.48 -4.44
N ALA A 144 3.01 6.47 -3.67
CA ALA A 144 2.18 6.66 -2.49
C ALA A 144 2.89 7.46 -1.39
N GLU A 145 4.20 7.26 -1.19
CA GLU A 145 5.02 8.09 -0.32
C GLU A 145 4.98 9.56 -0.78
N SER A 146 5.24 9.80 -2.07
CA SER A 146 5.23 11.13 -2.66
C SER A 146 3.86 11.80 -2.56
N TYR A 147 2.77 11.04 -2.72
CA TYR A 147 1.41 11.51 -2.50
C TYR A 147 1.20 11.92 -1.04
N ARG A 148 1.62 11.09 -0.09
CA ARG A 148 1.48 11.39 1.35
C ARG A 148 2.30 12.61 1.78
N ILE A 149 3.53 12.76 1.30
CA ILE A 149 4.37 13.93 1.59
C ILE A 149 3.71 15.20 1.04
N ARG A 150 3.22 15.19 -0.21
CA ARG A 150 2.53 16.35 -0.82
C ARG A 150 1.25 16.72 -0.07
N ASN A 151 0.54 15.73 0.47
CA ASN A 151 -0.74 15.94 1.14
C ASN A 151 -0.64 16.01 2.67
N ALA A 152 0.56 15.90 3.26
CA ALA A 152 0.77 15.89 4.70
C ALA A 152 0.27 17.17 5.40
N PHE A 153 0.29 18.31 4.69
CA PHE A 153 -0.19 19.59 5.18
C PHE A 153 -1.69 19.83 4.97
N ILE A 154 -2.32 19.07 4.07
CA ILE A 154 -3.73 19.24 3.69
C ILE A 154 -4.61 18.23 4.45
N ASN A 155 -4.11 17.01 4.63
CA ASN A 155 -4.79 15.92 5.32
C ASN A 155 -4.16 15.70 6.69
N THR A 156 -4.53 16.50 7.68
CA THR A 156 -4.32 16.12 9.08
C THR A 156 -5.13 14.85 9.32
N PRO A 157 -4.50 13.69 9.58
CA PRO A 157 -5.27 12.48 9.77
C PRO A 157 -6.00 12.58 11.12
N LYS A 158 -7.33 12.60 11.08
CA LYS A 158 -8.09 12.09 12.23
C LYS A 158 -7.65 10.64 12.38
N TYR A 159 -7.07 10.32 13.52
CA TYR A 159 -6.62 8.99 13.88
C TYR A 159 -7.84 8.05 13.84
N ASP A 160 -8.03 7.36 12.72
CA ASP A 160 -9.08 6.35 12.59
C ASP A 160 -8.55 5.02 13.11
N ARG A 161 -9.11 4.61 14.24
CA ARG A 161 -8.73 3.44 15.04
C ARG A 161 -9.16 2.11 14.39
N SER A 162 -9.65 2.12 13.14
CA SER A 162 -10.19 0.94 12.45
C SER A 162 -9.16 0.08 11.70
N ALA A 163 -7.90 0.51 11.55
CA ALA A 163 -6.89 -0.19 10.75
C ALA A 163 -5.78 -0.89 11.57
N SER A 164 -6.02 -1.25 12.83
CA SER A 164 -5.03 -1.96 13.68
C SER A 164 -4.62 -3.34 13.13
N TRP A 165 -5.34 -3.87 12.14
CA TRP A 165 -5.08 -5.13 11.45
C TRP A 165 -4.21 -4.98 10.19
N CYS A 166 -4.06 -3.76 9.65
CA CYS A 166 -3.29 -3.46 8.43
C CYS A 166 -1.90 -2.87 8.70
N ILE A 167 -1.39 -2.97 9.94
CA ILE A 167 0.00 -2.58 10.21
C ILE A 167 0.89 -3.68 9.60
N PRO A 168 1.68 -3.39 8.55
CA PRO A 168 2.71 -4.33 8.14
C PRO A 168 3.64 -4.48 9.34
N SER A 169 3.65 -5.66 9.95
CA SER A 169 4.58 -6.00 11.04
C SER A 169 5.99 -6.11 10.48
N ILE A 170 6.61 -4.96 10.21
CA ILE A 170 8.02 -4.84 9.87
C ILE A 170 8.76 -4.90 11.21
N ASN A 171 8.98 -6.13 11.67
CA ASN A 171 9.88 -6.37 12.79
C ASN A 171 11.31 -6.06 12.31
N VAL A 172 11.77 -4.85 12.57
CA VAL A 172 13.19 -4.50 12.37
C VAL A 172 13.96 -5.16 13.50
N THR A 173 14.60 -6.30 13.22
CA THR A 173 15.71 -6.80 14.04
C THR A 173 16.81 -5.74 14.05
N GLY A 174 16.85 -4.92 15.09
CA GLY A 174 17.88 -3.90 15.30
C GLY A 174 17.45 -2.61 16.02
N ALA A 175 16.16 -2.39 16.27
CA ALA A 175 15.72 -1.31 17.17
C ALA A 175 15.59 -1.87 18.59
N GLY A 176 16.38 -1.33 19.52
CA GLY A 176 16.47 -1.83 20.89
C GLY A 176 15.11 -1.93 21.58
N VAL A 177 14.88 -3.09 22.20
CA VAL A 177 13.85 -3.29 23.21
C VAL A 177 14.10 -2.29 24.34
N ILE A 178 13.22 -1.31 24.49
CA ILE A 178 13.06 -0.52 25.71
C ILE A 178 11.59 -0.63 26.08
N GLY A 179 11.33 -1.24 27.23
CA GLY A 179 10.01 -1.28 27.86
C GLY A 179 9.54 -2.70 28.05
N ASP A 180 9.96 -3.31 29.16
CA ASP A 180 9.20 -4.39 29.78
C ASP A 180 7.75 -3.92 29.98
N ASP A 181 6.83 -4.78 29.59
CA ASP A 181 5.40 -4.66 29.81
C ASP A 181 5.10 -4.57 31.31
N ASP A 182 4.69 -3.39 31.77
CA ASP A 182 3.88 -3.24 32.98
C ASP A 182 3.09 -1.93 32.90
N TRP A 183 2.09 -1.89 32.01
CA TRP A 183 1.03 -0.89 32.07
C TRP A 183 -0.30 -1.61 32.13
N LEU A 184 -0.78 -1.78 33.37
CA LEU A 184 -2.16 -2.14 33.67
C LEU A 184 -3.10 -1.10 33.03
N GLU A 185 -4.11 -1.62 32.36
CA GLU A 185 -5.23 -0.90 31.77
C GLU A 185 -5.91 0.01 32.81
N ASP A 186 -5.90 1.32 32.57
CA ASP A 186 -6.92 2.23 33.09
C ASP A 186 -7.77 2.66 31.89
N GLU A 187 -8.87 1.93 31.65
CA GLU A 187 -9.76 2.12 30.49
C GLU A 187 -10.66 3.37 30.57
N ASP A 188 -10.60 4.20 31.61
CA ASP A 188 -11.54 5.32 31.80
C ASP A 188 -10.92 6.65 32.24
N ALA A 189 -9.64 6.90 31.97
CA ALA A 189 -9.09 8.25 32.12
C ALA A 189 -9.54 9.13 30.94
N PRO A 190 -10.33 10.20 31.13
CA PRO A 190 -10.57 11.17 30.07
C PRO A 190 -9.22 11.78 29.69
N LEU A 191 -8.77 11.51 28.46
CA LEU A 191 -7.62 12.18 27.88
C LEU A 191 -7.98 13.65 27.74
N ASP A 192 -7.55 14.45 28.72
CA ASP A 192 -7.63 15.90 28.66
C ASP A 192 -6.62 16.35 27.60
N PHE A 193 -7.06 16.40 26.35
CA PHE A 193 -6.30 17.01 25.27
C PHE A 193 -6.30 18.52 25.52
N GLN A 194 -5.44 18.96 26.44
CA GLN A 194 -5.10 20.36 26.56
C GLN A 194 -4.66 20.84 25.18
N GLN A 195 -5.43 21.76 24.64
CA GLN A 195 -5.12 22.43 23.38
C GLN A 195 -3.73 23.04 23.54
N LEU A 196 -2.80 22.69 22.66
CA LEU A 196 -1.44 23.23 22.71
C LEU A 196 -1.50 24.75 22.63
N ASP A 197 -1.10 25.41 23.71
CA ASP A 197 -1.05 26.87 23.78
C ASP A 197 0.10 27.35 22.89
N THR A 198 -0.26 27.79 21.69
CA THR A 198 0.69 28.26 20.68
C THR A 198 1.45 29.49 21.13
N ASP A 199 0.87 30.31 22.01
CA ASP A 199 1.52 31.50 22.54
C ASP A 199 2.56 31.11 23.60
N GLU A 200 2.24 30.11 24.43
CA GLU A 200 3.20 29.52 25.38
C GLU A 200 4.40 28.92 24.65
N ILE A 201 4.16 28.11 23.61
CA ILE A 201 5.24 27.49 22.81
C ILE A 201 6.09 28.57 22.13
N THR A 202 5.47 29.60 21.56
CA THR A 202 6.20 30.70 20.91
C THR A 202 7.07 31.46 21.91
N SER A 203 6.56 31.69 23.13
CA SER A 203 7.32 32.37 24.20
C SER A 203 8.55 31.58 24.68
N MET A 204 8.62 30.27 24.43
CA MET A 204 9.82 29.48 24.75
C MET A 204 11.02 29.85 23.87
N PHE A 205 10.75 30.31 22.63
CA PHE A 205 11.75 30.69 21.63
C PHE A 205 12.03 32.19 21.59
N ASP A 206 11.30 33.01 22.37
CA ASP A 206 11.55 34.45 22.46
C ASP A 206 12.85 34.78 23.19
N PRO A 207 13.45 35.97 22.95
CA PRO A 207 14.58 36.49 23.72
C PRO A 207 14.35 36.45 25.24
N GLY A 208 15.17 35.68 25.95
CA GLY A 208 15.06 35.40 27.38
C GLY A 208 14.10 34.26 27.75
N GLY A 209 13.62 33.51 26.76
CA GLY A 209 12.71 32.37 26.88
C GLY A 209 13.34 31.10 27.46
N LEU A 210 12.57 30.02 27.51
CA LEU A 210 12.94 28.77 28.18
C LEU A 210 14.24 28.18 27.61
N PHE A 211 14.43 28.21 26.28
CA PHE A 211 15.59 27.60 25.63
C PHE A 211 16.89 28.35 25.88
N GLU A 212 16.86 29.69 25.90
CA GLU A 212 18.03 30.50 26.24
C GLU A 212 18.45 30.32 27.71
N ARG A 213 17.49 30.05 28.60
CA ARG A 213 17.79 29.79 30.03
C ARG A 213 18.33 28.39 30.30
N THR A 214 18.04 27.42 29.45
CA THR A 214 18.37 26.00 29.69
C THR A 214 19.47 25.47 28.78
N MET A 215 19.72 26.10 27.64
CA MET A 215 20.74 25.68 26.68
C MET A 215 21.84 26.74 26.54
N ASP A 216 23.07 26.35 26.86
CA ASP A 216 24.22 27.24 27.11
C ASP A 216 24.77 27.97 25.85
N ARG A 217 24.09 27.89 24.69
CA ARG A 217 24.46 28.51 23.40
C ARG A 217 23.28 28.73 22.45
N TYR A 218 22.08 28.92 22.99
CA TYR A 218 20.93 29.22 22.12
C TYR A 218 21.04 30.66 21.60
N GLU A 219 21.16 30.82 20.28
CA GLU A 219 21.14 32.12 19.59
C GLU A 219 19.82 32.26 18.84
N HIS A 220 19.19 33.43 18.96
CA HIS A 220 17.89 33.79 18.34
C HIS A 220 17.98 34.05 16.85
#